data_AF-A0A9K3D4D5-F1
#
_entry.id   AF-A0A9K3D4D5-F1
#
_cell.length_a   1.000
_cell.length_b   1.000
_cell.length_c   1.000
_cell.angle_alpha   90.00
_cell.angle_beta   90.00
_cell.angle_gamma   90.00
#
_symmetry.space_group_name_H-M   'P 1'
#
loop_
_entity.id
_entity.type
_entity.pdbx_description
1 polymer ?
#
loop_
_entity_poly.entity_id
_entity_poly.type
_entity_poly.pdbx_seq_one_letter_code
_entity_poly.pdbx_strand_id
1 'polypeptide(L)'
;MDTKAPVLDLSGQGITVDTFPTLLDCIFHWDKSGRPIYLLTHVTELNLSGNALNLQCTQRLTNVLPGLPRLTSLSVSNCGLDTSVLLSNLAQVAKGLKVLNIADNSYHVSCRQHFRWLSILPLEKLDMGGLGLDDK
;
A
#
# COMPACT_ATOMS: atom_id res chain seq x y z
N MET A 1 22.28 -4.32 19.24
CA MET A 1 21.26 -5.37 19.03
C MET A 1 20.42 -4.93 17.85
N ASP A 2 20.80 -5.38 16.65
CA ASP A 2 20.07 -5.14 15.41
C ASP A 2 18.75 -5.91 15.44
N THR A 3 17.74 -5.35 16.10
CA THR A 3 16.36 -5.82 15.89
C THR A 3 15.96 -5.37 14.49
N LYS A 4 16.19 -6.26 13.51
CA LYS A 4 15.67 -6.13 12.15
C LYS A 4 14.23 -5.65 12.25
N ALA A 5 13.96 -4.47 11.70
CA ALA A 5 12.65 -3.85 11.79
C ALA A 5 11.60 -4.86 11.27
N PRO A 6 10.47 -5.09 11.95
CA PRO A 6 9.63 -6.23 11.64
C PRO A 6 8.97 -6.02 10.28
N VAL A 7 9.44 -6.83 9.34
CA VAL A 7 8.99 -6.89 7.95
C VAL A 7 7.82 -7.86 7.90
N LEU A 8 6.70 -7.39 7.39
CA LEU A 8 5.58 -8.24 7.00
C LEU A 8 5.64 -8.45 5.49
N ASP A 9 6.27 -9.56 5.09
CA ASP A 9 6.36 -9.95 3.69
C ASP A 9 5.26 -10.95 3.34
N LEU A 10 4.36 -10.50 2.48
CA LEU A 10 3.22 -11.24 1.94
C LEU A 10 3.28 -11.28 0.42
N SER A 11 4.46 -11.10 -0.16
CA SER A 11 4.63 -11.11 -1.62
C SER A 11 4.41 -12.50 -2.22
N GLY A 12 3.80 -12.51 -3.41
CA GLY A 12 3.58 -13.72 -4.21
C GLY A 12 2.75 -14.81 -3.54
N GLN A 13 1.97 -14.48 -2.50
CA GLN A 13 1.19 -15.46 -1.74
C GLN A 13 -0.10 -15.88 -2.45
N GLY A 14 -0.34 -15.41 -3.67
CA GLY A 14 -1.59 -15.66 -4.40
C GLY A 14 -2.78 -14.97 -3.73
N ILE A 15 -2.56 -13.85 -3.05
CA ILE A 15 -3.63 -13.08 -2.42
C ILE A 15 -4.47 -12.45 -3.54
N THR A 16 -5.78 -12.66 -3.46
CA THR A 16 -6.78 -12.16 -4.42
C THR A 16 -7.77 -11.24 -3.72
N VAL A 17 -8.68 -10.62 -4.47
CA VAL A 17 -9.79 -9.87 -3.87
C VAL A 17 -10.65 -10.70 -2.90
N ASP A 18 -10.76 -12.00 -3.12
CA ASP A 18 -11.58 -12.88 -2.28
C ASP A 18 -10.87 -13.26 -0.99
N THR A 19 -9.54 -13.44 -1.03
CA THR A 19 -8.75 -13.86 0.13
C THR A 19 -8.19 -12.68 0.92
N PHE A 20 -8.05 -11.51 0.31
CA PHE A 20 -7.50 -10.32 0.96
C PHE A 20 -8.31 -9.86 2.18
N PRO A 21 -9.67 -9.82 2.18
CA PRO A 21 -10.44 -9.48 3.37
C PRO A 21 -10.16 -10.45 4.53
N THR A 22 -10.19 -11.76 4.26
CA THR A 22 -9.91 -12.78 5.27
C THR A 22 -8.50 -12.64 5.84
N LEU A 23 -7.51 -12.39 4.98
CA LEU A 23 -6.15 -12.12 5.41
C LEU A 23 -6.08 -10.89 6.33
N LEU A 24 -6.74 -9.80 5.95
CA LEU A 24 -6.79 -8.62 6.79
C LEU A 24 -7.52 -8.88 8.10
N ASP A 25 -8.57 -9.69 8.13
CA ASP A 25 -9.28 -10.07 9.36
C ASP A 25 -8.42 -10.97 10.27
N CYS A 26 -7.54 -11.79 9.70
CA CYS A 26 -6.58 -12.59 10.46
C CYS A 26 -5.46 -11.73 11.07
N ILE A 27 -5.09 -10.63 10.41
CA ILE A 27 -3.96 -9.78 10.80
C ILE A 27 -4.41 -8.59 11.65
N PHE A 28 -5.59 -8.05 11.36
CA PHE A 28 -6.17 -6.87 11.99
C PHE A 28 -7.52 -7.22 12.63
N HIS A 29 -7.66 -6.83 13.89
CA HIS A 29 -8.96 -6.78 14.53
C HIS A 29 -9.63 -5.45 14.22
N TRP A 30 -10.89 -5.46 13.79
CA TRP A 30 -11.61 -4.27 13.35
C TRP A 30 -12.68 -3.82 14.35
N ASP A 31 -12.96 -2.52 14.37
CA ASP A 31 -14.11 -1.94 15.07
C ASP A 31 -15.37 -1.99 14.21
N LYS A 32 -16.50 -1.60 14.81
CA LYS A 32 -17.80 -1.57 14.14
C LYS A 32 -17.86 -0.61 12.95
N SER A 33 -16.87 0.28 12.80
CA SER A 33 -16.73 1.23 11.70
C SER A 33 -15.75 0.76 10.62
N GLY A 34 -15.18 -0.43 10.76
CA GLY A 34 -14.20 -0.98 9.82
C GLY A 34 -12.80 -0.36 9.97
N ARG A 35 -12.44 0.09 11.17
CA ARG A 35 -11.08 0.58 11.49
C ARG A 35 -10.32 -0.45 12.34
N PRO A 36 -9.01 -0.63 12.14
CA PRO A 36 -8.24 -1.56 12.95
C PRO A 36 -8.16 -1.08 14.41
N ILE A 37 -8.61 -1.91 15.35
CA ILE A 37 -8.50 -1.74 16.82
C ILE A 37 -7.10 -2.11 17.29
N TYR A 38 -6.58 -3.24 16.80
CA TYR A 38 -5.24 -3.69 17.12
C TYR A 38 -4.31 -3.25 15.99
N LEU A 39 -3.42 -2.34 16.35
CA LEU A 39 -2.43 -1.78 15.46
C LEU A 39 -1.24 -2.75 15.40
N LEU A 40 -0.77 -3.09 14.20
CA LEU A 40 0.56 -3.68 14.05
C LEU A 40 1.61 -2.58 14.21
N THR A 41 1.66 -2.00 15.41
CA THR A 41 2.46 -0.81 15.73
C THR A 41 3.94 -1.01 15.50
N HIS A 42 4.40 -2.25 15.36
CA HIS A 42 5.81 -2.56 15.20
C HIS A 42 6.22 -2.63 13.73
N VAL A 43 5.30 -2.99 12.83
CA VAL A 43 5.59 -3.22 11.40
C VAL A 43 6.10 -1.94 10.75
N THR A 44 7.28 -2.05 10.14
CA THR A 44 7.95 -0.96 9.44
C THR A 44 7.95 -1.16 7.93
N GLU A 45 7.83 -2.41 7.47
CA GLU A 45 7.82 -2.76 6.06
C GLU A 45 6.66 -3.71 5.76
N LEU A 46 5.86 -3.35 4.76
CA LEU A 46 4.77 -4.17 4.24
C LEU A 46 5.03 -4.46 2.76
N ASN A 47 5.24 -5.73 2.43
CA ASN A 47 5.41 -6.16 1.05
C ASN A 47 4.20 -7.00 0.63
N LEU A 48 3.42 -6.47 -0.31
CA LEU A 48 2.25 -7.11 -0.92
C LEU A 48 2.47 -7.38 -2.41
N SER A 49 3.70 -7.28 -2.91
CA SER A 49 4.00 -7.41 -4.34
C SER A 49 3.60 -8.77 -4.93
N GLY A 50 3.24 -8.80 -6.22
CA GLY A 50 2.90 -10.04 -6.92
C GLY A 50 1.59 -10.69 -6.46
N ASN A 51 0.67 -9.92 -5.89
CA ASN A 51 -0.66 -10.37 -5.48
C ASN A 51 -1.75 -9.71 -6.32
N ALA A 52 -2.83 -10.41 -6.65
CA ALA A 52 -3.91 -9.86 -7.46
C ALA A 52 -4.84 -8.96 -6.62
N LEU A 53 -4.40 -7.72 -6.36
CA LEU A 53 -5.14 -6.71 -5.60
C LEU A 53 -5.90 -5.80 -6.59
N ASN A 54 -7.21 -5.70 -6.44
CA ASN A 54 -8.03 -4.81 -7.27
C ASN A 54 -8.40 -3.52 -6.52
N LEU A 55 -9.26 -2.67 -7.11
CA LEU A 55 -9.71 -1.41 -6.50
C LEU A 55 -10.35 -1.60 -5.10
N GLN A 56 -11.06 -2.71 -4.86
CA GLN A 56 -11.64 -2.98 -3.55
C GLN A 56 -10.55 -3.26 -2.50
N CYS A 57 -9.51 -3.99 -2.89
CA CYS A 57 -8.33 -4.19 -2.05
C CYS A 57 -7.65 -2.86 -1.73
N THR A 58 -7.56 -1.92 -2.68
CA THR A 58 -7.02 -0.56 -2.44
C THR A 58 -7.74 0.14 -1.30
N GLN A 59 -9.08 0.18 -1.33
CA GLN A 59 -9.86 0.85 -0.28
C GLN A 59 -9.64 0.20 1.09
N ARG A 60 -9.62 -1.13 1.13
CA ARG A 60 -9.36 -1.88 2.37
C ARG A 60 -7.96 -1.62 2.89
N LEU A 61 -6.95 -1.66 2.03
CA LEU A 61 -5.57 -1.33 2.39
C LEU A 61 -5.50 0.08 2.98
N THR A 62 -6.20 1.06 2.40
CA THR A 62 -6.19 2.43 2.90
C THR A 62 -6.85 2.60 4.27
N ASN A 63 -7.79 1.73 4.63
CA ASN A 63 -8.35 1.70 5.98
C ASN A 63 -7.40 1.06 7.02
N VAL A 64 -6.50 0.20 6.56
CA VAL A 64 -5.50 -0.48 7.39
C VAL A 64 -4.28 0.38 7.65
N LEU A 65 -3.87 1.23 6.70
CA LEU A 65 -2.64 2.04 6.81
C LEU A 65 -2.56 2.92 8.07
N PRO A 66 -3.65 3.59 8.53
CA PRO A 66 -3.65 4.27 9.84
C PRO A 66 -3.33 3.34 11.01
N GLY A 67 -3.59 2.05 10.82
CA GLY A 67 -3.28 0.93 11.70
C GLY A 67 -1.79 0.62 11.87
N LEU A 68 -0.94 1.19 11.01
CA LEU A 68 0.48 0.88 10.86
C LEU A 68 1.33 2.14 11.10
N PRO A 69 1.36 2.68 12.33
CA PRO A 69 1.95 3.99 12.61
C PRO A 69 3.47 4.08 12.41
N ARG A 70 4.17 2.94 12.33
CA ARG A 70 5.62 2.87 12.10
C ARG A 70 5.98 2.43 10.67
N LEU A 71 5.00 2.30 9.78
CA LEU A 71 5.25 1.88 8.40
C LEU A 71 6.08 2.93 7.67
N THR A 72 7.26 2.52 7.23
CA THR A 72 8.20 3.35 6.46
C THR A 72 8.40 2.82 5.04
N SER A 73 8.08 1.55 4.77
CA SER A 73 8.20 0.93 3.45
C SER A 73 6.92 0.20 3.06
N LEU A 74 6.42 0.48 1.85
CA LEU A 74 5.28 -0.20 1.25
C LEU A 74 5.64 -0.65 -0.17
N SER A 75 5.46 -1.93 -0.46
CA SER A 75 5.49 -2.46 -1.82
C SER A 75 4.15 -3.09 -2.18
N VAL A 76 3.60 -2.67 -3.31
CA VAL A 76 2.40 -3.24 -3.94
C VAL A 76 2.65 -3.45 -5.43
N SER A 77 3.89 -3.75 -5.82
CA SER A 77 4.26 -3.89 -7.23
C SER A 77 3.67 -5.15 -7.87
N ASN A 78 3.39 -5.11 -9.17
CA ASN A 78 2.81 -6.21 -9.93
C ASN A 78 1.53 -6.76 -9.26
N CYS A 79 0.62 -5.86 -8.89
CA CYS A 79 -0.62 -6.26 -8.23
C CYS A 79 -1.87 -6.14 -9.11
N GLY A 80 -1.75 -5.58 -10.31
CA GLY A 80 -2.90 -5.28 -11.18
C GLY A 80 -3.75 -4.12 -10.67
N LEU A 81 -3.18 -3.26 -9.81
CA LEU A 81 -3.86 -2.14 -9.19
C LEU A 81 -3.93 -0.93 -10.14
N ASP A 82 -5.02 -0.15 -10.06
CA ASP A 82 -4.97 1.26 -10.42
C ASP A 82 -4.40 2.05 -9.24
N THR A 83 -3.16 2.51 -9.41
CA THR A 83 -2.40 3.14 -8.32
C THR A 83 -2.81 4.59 -8.06
N SER A 84 -3.62 5.22 -8.92
CA SER A 84 -4.09 6.61 -8.74
C SER A 84 -4.88 6.81 -7.44
N VAL A 85 -5.85 5.92 -7.19
CA VAL A 85 -6.68 5.93 -5.97
C VAL A 85 -5.84 5.63 -4.73
N LEU A 86 -4.94 4.66 -4.83
CA LEU A 86 -4.05 4.29 -3.72
C LEU A 86 -3.20 5.49 -3.27
N LEU A 87 -2.60 6.21 -4.21
CA LEU A 87 -1.69 7.32 -3.93
C LEU A 87 -2.39 8.52 -3.26
N SER A 88 -3.60 8.86 -3.72
CA SER A 88 -4.40 9.92 -3.10
C SER A 88 -4.75 9.63 -1.63
N ASN A 89 -4.98 8.36 -1.30
CA ASN A 89 -5.26 7.93 0.06
C ASN A 89 -3.98 7.82 0.90
N LEU A 90 -2.90 7.27 0.34
CA LEU A 90 -1.58 7.19 0.99
C LEU A 90 -1.13 8.56 1.50
N ALA A 91 -1.27 9.61 0.68
CA ALA A 91 -0.92 10.98 1.05
C ALA A 91 -1.65 11.49 2.31
N GLN A 92 -2.85 10.96 2.61
CA GLN A 92 -3.63 11.36 3.77
C GLN A 92 -3.24 10.60 5.04
N VAL A 93 -2.88 9.32 4.91
CA VAL A 93 -2.75 8.39 6.04
C VAL A 93 -1.32 7.96 6.37
N ALA A 94 -0.41 7.93 5.39
CA ALA A 94 0.92 7.34 5.50
C ALA A 94 2.04 8.39 5.56
N LYS A 95 1.92 9.34 6.50
CA LYS A 95 2.85 10.48 6.63
C LYS A 95 4.32 10.11 6.92
N GLY A 96 4.56 8.90 7.44
CA GLY A 96 5.89 8.38 7.74
C GLY A 96 6.50 7.53 6.63
N LEU A 97 5.82 7.37 5.49
CA LEU A 97 6.28 6.51 4.41
C LEU A 97 7.49 7.13 3.70
N LYS A 98 8.58 6.37 3.63
CA LYS A 98 9.87 6.76 3.04
C LYS A 98 10.18 5.99 1.75
N VAL A 99 9.70 4.74 1.67
CA VAL A 99 9.93 3.86 0.54
C VAL A 99 8.59 3.43 -0.01
N LEU A 100 8.37 3.67 -1.31
CA LEU A 100 7.17 3.24 -2.01
C LEU A 100 7.56 2.53 -3.30
N ASN A 101 7.09 1.30 -3.47
CA ASN A 101 7.19 0.57 -4.73
C ASN A 101 5.79 0.25 -5.26
N ILE A 102 5.46 0.86 -6.40
CA ILE A 102 4.21 0.64 -7.12
C ILE A 102 4.44 0.11 -8.55
N ALA A 103 5.65 -0.37 -8.84
CA ALA A 103 6.04 -0.82 -10.18
C ALA A 103 5.10 -1.90 -10.75
N ASP A 104 5.06 -2.01 -12.07
CA ASP A 104 4.30 -3.05 -12.80
C ASP A 104 2.80 -3.08 -12.46
N ASN A 105 2.23 -1.92 -12.11
CA ASN A 105 0.80 -1.71 -11.97
C ASN A 105 0.28 -0.80 -13.07
N SER A 106 -1.04 -0.65 -13.16
CA SER A 106 -1.64 0.35 -14.04
C SER A 106 -1.62 1.72 -13.36
N TYR A 107 -1.30 2.76 -14.12
CA TYR A 107 -1.46 4.15 -13.68
C TYR A 107 -2.12 4.99 -14.77
N HIS A 108 -3.39 5.34 -14.57
CA HIS A 108 -4.09 6.23 -15.48
C HIS A 108 -3.66 7.69 -15.24
N VAL A 109 -2.99 8.32 -16.19
CA VAL A 109 -2.62 9.74 -16.14
C VAL A 109 -3.73 10.57 -16.79
N SER A 110 -4.81 10.88 -16.06
CA SER A 110 -5.90 11.70 -16.61
C SER A 110 -5.93 13.14 -16.11
N CYS A 111 -5.14 13.51 -15.09
CA CYS A 111 -5.18 14.85 -14.49
C CYS A 111 -3.84 15.34 -13.89
N ARG A 112 -3.55 16.65 -14.01
CA ARG A 112 -2.35 17.31 -13.44
C ARG A 112 -2.19 17.18 -11.92
N GLN A 113 -3.24 16.78 -11.20
CA GLN A 113 -3.22 16.59 -9.75
C GLN A 113 -2.61 15.24 -9.32
N HIS A 114 -2.33 14.35 -10.28
CA HIS A 114 -1.90 12.98 -10.04
C HIS A 114 -0.60 12.84 -9.26
N PHE A 115 0.28 13.85 -9.26
CA PHE A 115 1.55 13.82 -8.54
C PHE A 115 1.59 14.66 -7.26
N ARG A 116 0.45 15.21 -6.82
CA ARG A 116 0.41 16.06 -5.60
C ARG A 116 0.90 15.30 -4.36
N TRP A 117 0.72 13.98 -4.32
CA TRP A 117 1.23 13.13 -3.25
C TRP A 117 2.76 13.11 -3.14
N LEU A 118 3.52 13.38 -4.22
CA LEU A 118 4.98 13.49 -4.17
C LEU A 118 5.44 14.63 -3.26
N SER A 119 4.66 15.71 -3.18
CA SER A 119 4.95 16.84 -2.30
C SER A 119 4.46 16.62 -0.87
N ILE A 120 3.65 15.58 -0.64
CA ILE A 120 3.04 15.28 0.67
C ILE A 120 3.80 14.16 1.39
N LEU A 121 4.19 13.12 0.66
CA LEU A 121 4.90 11.97 1.22
C LEU A 121 6.41 12.27 1.28
N PRO A 122 7.08 12.05 2.43
CA PRO A 122 8.51 12.28 2.58
C PRO A 122 9.31 11.09 2.01
N LEU A 123 9.09 10.76 0.73
CA LEU A 123 9.72 9.60 0.09
C LEU A 123 11.21 9.84 -0.16
N GLU A 124 12.03 8.93 0.36
CA GLU A 124 13.46 8.82 0.07
C GLU A 124 13.70 7.91 -1.15
N LYS A 125 12.81 6.93 -1.38
CA LYS A 125 12.88 6.02 -2.53
C LYS A 125 11.48 5.79 -3.10
N LEU A 126 11.38 5.91 -4.42
CA LEU A 126 10.16 5.67 -5.17
C LEU A 126 10.48 4.80 -6.39
N ASP A 127 9.75 3.71 -6.55
CA ASP A 127 9.78 2.87 -7.74
C ASP A 127 8.42 2.89 -8.45
N MET A 128 8.47 3.29 -9.72
CA MET A 128 7.34 3.45 -10.63
C MET A 128 7.63 2.79 -11.99
N GLY A 129 8.60 1.88 -12.04
CA GLY A 129 8.93 1.14 -13.27
C GLY A 129 7.72 0.38 -13.82
N GLY A 130 7.58 0.29 -15.13
CA GLY A 130 6.52 -0.55 -15.73
C GLY A 130 5.08 -0.07 -15.51
N LEU A 131 4.86 1.17 -15.05
CA LEU A 131 3.50 1.71 -14.84
C LEU A 131 2.67 1.94 -16.11
N GLY A 132 3.24 1.65 -17.30
CA GLY A 132 2.58 1.91 -18.58
C GLY A 132 2.28 3.39 -18.80
N LEU A 133 3.15 4.29 -18.32
CA LEU A 133 3.07 5.75 -18.56
C LEU A 133 3.32 6.12 -20.03
N ASP A 134 3.58 5.12 -20.88
CA ASP A 134 3.68 5.29 -22.33
C ASP A 134 2.27 5.57 -22.88
N ASP A 135 2.03 6.86 -23.10
CA ASP A 135 0.90 7.45 -23.78
C ASP A 135 0.51 6.67 -25.06
N LYS A 136 -0.79 6.46 -25.25
CA LYS A 136 -1.42 6.42 -26.57
C LYS A 136 -2.31 7.63 -26.74
#